data_AF-A0A7C5MBG7-F1
#
_entry.id   AF-A0A7C5MBG7-F1
#
_cell.length_a   1.000
_cell.length_b   1.000
_cell.length_c   1.000
_cell.angle_alpha   90.00
_cell.angle_beta   90.00
_cell.angle_gamma   90.00
#
_symmetry.space_group_name_H-M   'P 1'
#
loop_
_entity.id
_entity.type
_entity.pdbx_description
1 polymer ?
#
loop_
_entity_poly.entity_id
_entity_poly.type
_entity_poly.pdbx_seq_one_letter_code
_entity_poly.pdbx_strand_id
1 'polypeptide(L)'
;MDRGEIEAQLRGNTLRVYVYVIKRRKVGVREVQHSLHLSNPSLAQYHLNKLRDMGLVKEDNGSYVITNEVKVDFMRDFLRLGTLMVPRFVMYAVFFTVFTVYIAVISAPIFTSVPVVVLLLVLLASSSIIFWYEAQEAWRSAPQP
;
A
#
# COMPACT_ATOMS: atom_id res chain seq x y z
N MET A 1 -10.42 -4.35 19.60
CA MET A 1 -9.32 -3.42 19.30
C MET A 1 -9.83 -2.35 18.38
N ASP A 2 -9.46 -1.10 18.64
CA ASP A 2 -9.69 -0.01 17.70
C ASP A 2 -8.80 -0.21 16.45
N ARG A 3 -9.24 0.27 15.29
CA ARG A 3 -8.52 0.04 14.02
C ARG A 3 -7.09 0.59 14.07
N GLY A 4 -6.88 1.77 14.67
CA GLY A 4 -5.56 2.39 14.80
C GLY A 4 -4.57 1.57 15.64
N GLU A 5 -5.04 0.80 16.62
CA GLU A 5 -4.16 -0.09 17.42
C GLU A 5 -3.69 -1.30 16.62
N ILE A 6 -4.58 -1.90 15.83
CA ILE A 6 -4.25 -3.03 14.94
C ILE A 6 -3.18 -2.58 13.93
N GLU A 7 -3.32 -1.36 13.43
CA GLU A 7 -2.39 -0.73 12.50
C GLU A 7 -0.99 -0.51 13.08
N ALA A 8 -0.91 0.00 14.30
CA ALA A 8 0.37 0.18 14.98
C ALA A 8 1.11 -1.15 15.22
N GLN A 9 0.38 -2.25 15.44
CA GLN A 9 0.95 -3.56 15.77
C GLN A 9 1.34 -4.42 14.56
N LEU A 10 0.76 -4.13 13.38
CA LEU A 10 1.04 -4.79 12.10
C LEU A 10 2.30 -4.23 11.44
N ARG A 11 3.47 -4.57 11.99
CA ARG A 11 4.78 -4.22 11.42
C ARG A 11 5.73 -5.40 11.30
N GLY A 12 6.70 -5.28 10.39
CA GLY A 12 7.76 -6.27 10.18
C GLY A 12 7.25 -7.65 9.74
N ASN A 13 7.78 -8.71 10.34
CA ASN A 13 7.41 -10.09 10.00
C ASN A 13 5.91 -10.40 10.20
N THR A 14 5.24 -9.74 11.14
CA THR A 14 3.79 -9.94 11.36
C THR A 14 2.98 -9.54 10.13
N LEU A 15 3.38 -8.44 9.47
CA LEU A 15 2.73 -7.95 8.25
C LEU A 15 3.02 -8.86 7.05
N ARG A 16 4.26 -9.36 6.92
CA ARG A 16 4.62 -10.34 5.88
C ARG A 16 3.79 -11.62 6.01
N VAL A 17 3.63 -12.13 7.24
CA VAL A 17 2.77 -13.30 7.52
C VAL A 17 1.32 -13.02 7.17
N TYR A 18 0.78 -11.85 7.53
CA TYR A 18 -0.59 -11.46 7.20
C TYR A 18 -0.85 -11.44 5.69
N VAL A 19 0.05 -10.80 4.92
CA VAL A 19 -0.04 -10.74 3.45
C VAL A 19 0.02 -12.14 2.84
N TYR A 20 0.86 -13.03 3.39
CA TYR A 20 0.94 -14.41 2.95
C TYR A 20 -0.37 -15.17 3.19
N VAL A 21 -0.97 -15.03 4.38
CA VAL A 21 -2.27 -15.62 4.72
C VAL A 21 -3.37 -15.09 3.79
N ILE A 22 -3.36 -13.78 3.47
CA ILE A 22 -4.28 -13.18 2.50
C ILE A 22 -4.19 -13.85 1.13
N LYS A 23 -2.97 -14.08 0.64
CA LYS A 23 -2.74 -14.68 -0.69
C LYS A 23 -3.18 -16.14 -0.77
N ARG A 24 -2.93 -16.92 0.29
CA ARG A 24 -3.19 -18.38 0.32
C ARG A 24 -4.57 -18.74 0.89
N ARG A 25 -5.23 -17.81 1.59
CA ARG A 25 -6.51 -17.95 2.33
C ARG A 25 -6.52 -18.95 3.49
N LYS A 26 -5.72 -20.02 3.41
CA LYS A 26 -5.48 -21.02 4.46
C LYS A 26 -4.00 -21.38 4.47
N VAL A 27 -3.35 -21.30 5.63
CA VAL A 27 -1.91 -21.57 5.76
C VAL A 27 -1.56 -22.37 7.00
N GLY A 28 -0.56 -23.24 6.88
CA GLY A 28 0.04 -23.95 8.02
C GLY A 28 1.27 -23.24 8.59
N VAL A 29 1.63 -23.55 9.84
CA VAL A 29 2.79 -22.95 10.53
C VAL A 29 4.11 -23.20 9.78
N ARG A 30 4.34 -24.45 9.36
CA ARG A 30 5.55 -24.85 8.60
C ARG A 30 5.56 -24.25 7.20
N GLU A 31 4.40 -24.12 6.57
CA GLU A 31 4.25 -23.49 5.26
C GLU A 31 4.64 -22.01 5.33
N VAL A 32 4.17 -21.28 6.34
CA VAL A 32 4.54 -19.88 6.57
C VAL A 32 6.03 -19.75 6.85
N GLN A 33 6.58 -20.62 7.72
CA GLN A 33 8.00 -20.61 8.06
C GLN A 33 8.89 -20.78 6.83
N HIS A 34 8.61 -21.79 5.99
CA HIS A 34 9.38 -22.06 4.79
C HIS A 34 9.19 -20.99 3.70
N SER A 35 7.96 -20.50 3.52
CA SER A 35 7.65 -19.54 2.46
C SER A 35 8.22 -18.15 2.73
N LEU A 36 8.26 -17.73 4.00
CA LEU A 36 8.75 -16.41 4.41
C LEU A 36 10.18 -16.45 4.97
N HIS A 37 10.84 -17.61 4.91
CA HIS A 37 12.20 -17.83 5.42
C HIS A 37 12.36 -17.38 6.87
N LEU A 38 11.38 -17.69 7.71
CA LEU A 38 11.43 -17.38 9.13
C LEU A 38 12.42 -18.32 9.84
N SER A 39 13.10 -17.78 10.85
CA SER A 39 14.22 -18.44 11.53
C SER A 39 13.86 -19.80 12.14
N ASN A 40 12.62 -19.95 12.62
CA ASN A 40 12.13 -21.20 13.20
C ASN A 40 10.59 -21.29 13.14
N PRO A 41 10.00 -22.49 13.27
CA PRO A 41 8.55 -22.68 13.23
C PRO A 41 7.82 -21.95 14.37
N SER A 42 8.45 -21.82 15.54
CA SER A 42 7.88 -21.10 16.69
C SER A 42 7.70 -19.61 16.42
N LEU A 43 8.56 -19.00 15.60
CA LEU A 43 8.45 -17.61 15.19
C LEU A 43 7.27 -17.41 14.23
N ALA A 44 7.05 -18.35 13.31
CA ALA A 44 5.85 -18.36 12.46
C ALA A 44 4.58 -18.51 13.30
N GLN A 45 4.59 -19.45 14.26
CA GLN A 45 3.50 -19.65 15.21
C GLN A 45 3.21 -18.39 16.03
N TYR A 46 4.26 -17.71 16.51
CA TYR A 46 4.14 -16.47 17.27
C TYR A 46 3.42 -15.38 16.45
N HIS A 47 3.82 -15.15 15.20
CA HIS A 47 3.18 -14.16 14.35
C HIS A 47 1.74 -14.55 13.96
N LEU A 48 1.46 -15.84 13.71
CA LEU A 48 0.10 -16.32 13.44
C LEU A 48 -0.82 -16.17 14.66
N ASN A 49 -0.32 -16.48 15.86
CA ASN A 49 -1.04 -16.23 17.10
C ASN A 49 -1.29 -14.73 17.31
N LYS A 50 -0.27 -13.89 17.09
CA LYS A 50 -0.43 -12.43 17.18
C LYS A 50 -1.52 -11.91 16.22
N LEU A 51 -1.58 -12.43 14.99
CA LEU A 51 -2.64 -12.11 14.03
C LEU A 51 -4.02 -12.61 14.49
N ARG A 52 -4.08 -13.78 15.12
CA ARG A 52 -5.31 -14.33 15.70
C ARG A 52 -5.80 -13.47 16.85
N ASP A 53 -4.90 -13.04 17.73
CA ASP A 53 -5.21 -12.21 18.89
C ASP A 53 -5.69 -10.80 18.45
N MET A 54 -5.21 -10.30 17.31
CA MET A 54 -5.75 -9.10 16.64
C MET A 54 -7.08 -9.33 15.90
N GLY A 55 -7.59 -10.56 15.85
CA GLY A 55 -8.84 -10.93 15.18
C GLY A 55 -8.77 -11.00 13.65
N LEU A 56 -7.57 -11.00 13.08
CA LEU A 56 -7.34 -11.00 11.63
C LEU A 56 -7.41 -12.39 11.01
N VAL A 57 -7.02 -13.41 11.77
CA VAL A 57 -7.06 -14.82 11.37
C VAL A 57 -7.70 -15.67 12.46
N LYS A 58 -8.19 -16.86 12.10
CA LYS A 58 -8.73 -17.86 13.01
C LYS A 58 -8.03 -19.18 12.75
N GLU A 59 -7.84 -19.94 13.82
CA GLU A 59 -7.29 -21.28 13.75
C GLU A 59 -8.41 -22.28 13.39
N ASP A 60 -8.13 -23.11 12.39
CA ASP A 60 -8.98 -24.15 11.83
C ASP A 60 -8.15 -25.44 11.68
N ASN A 61 -8.28 -26.37 12.63
CA ASN A 61 -7.63 -27.69 12.63
C ASN A 61 -6.11 -27.64 12.35
N GLY A 62 -5.38 -26.79 13.09
CA GLY A 62 -3.93 -26.63 12.97
C GLY A 62 -3.47 -25.81 11.75
N SER A 63 -4.42 -25.25 10.99
CA SER A 63 -4.17 -24.26 9.94
C SER A 63 -4.79 -22.91 10.34
N TYR A 64 -4.36 -21.83 9.72
CA TYR A 64 -4.90 -20.49 9.96
C TYR A 64 -5.65 -20.00 8.72
N VAL A 65 -6.87 -19.52 8.91
CA VAL A 65 -7.76 -18.97 7.89
C VAL A 65 -8.09 -17.51 8.18
N ILE A 66 -8.40 -16.72 7.16
CA ILE A 66 -8.78 -15.31 7.33
C ILE A 66 -10.20 -15.23 7.88
N THR A 67 -10.40 -14.53 9.00
CA THR A 67 -11.73 -14.42 9.64
C THR A 67 -12.49 -13.21 9.13
N ASN A 68 -11.79 -12.09 9.01
CA ASN A 68 -12.30 -10.85 8.48
C ASN A 68 -11.16 -10.20 7.72
N GLU A 69 -11.36 -9.92 6.44
CA GLU A 69 -10.56 -8.92 5.75
C GLU A 69 -10.90 -7.57 6.40
N VAL A 70 -10.34 -7.31 7.59
CA VAL A 70 -10.17 -5.93 8.03
C VAL A 70 -9.27 -5.37 6.95
N LYS A 71 -9.87 -4.63 6.03
CA LYS A 71 -9.18 -3.75 5.08
C LYS A 71 -8.45 -2.75 5.96
N VAL A 72 -7.29 -3.18 6.46
CA VAL A 72 -6.37 -2.33 7.18
C VAL A 72 -6.11 -1.15 6.26
N ASP A 73 -6.26 0.07 6.74
CA ASP A 73 -6.44 1.26 5.89
C ASP A 73 -5.18 1.50 5.03
N PHE A 74 -4.02 0.97 5.45
CA PHE A 74 -2.82 0.89 4.61
C PHE A 74 -2.92 0.01 3.36
N MET A 75 -3.96 -0.81 3.19
CA MET A 75 -4.29 -1.45 1.90
C MET A 75 -5.33 -0.65 1.09
N ARG A 76 -6.06 0.29 1.70
CA ARG A 76 -7.01 1.15 0.98
C ARG A 76 -6.30 2.20 0.13
N ASP A 77 -5.09 2.60 0.51
CA ASP A 77 -4.27 3.51 -0.29
C ASP A 77 -3.44 2.82 -1.38
N PHE A 78 -3.62 1.52 -1.61
CA PHE A 78 -3.03 0.84 -2.76
C PHE A 78 -4.12 0.34 -3.70
N LEU A 79 -4.27 1.02 -4.84
CA LEU A 79 -5.04 0.52 -5.97
C LEU A 79 -4.30 -0.72 -6.52
N ARG A 80 -4.96 -1.88 -6.46
CA ARG A 80 -4.48 -3.08 -7.15
C ARG A 80 -4.72 -2.93 -8.65
N LEU A 81 -3.68 -2.61 -9.41
CA LEU A 81 -3.69 -2.71 -10.87
C LEU A 81 -3.03 -4.04 -11.25
N GLY A 82 -3.82 -5.10 -11.44
CA GLY A 82 -3.32 -6.44 -11.77
C GLY A 82 -2.47 -7.04 -10.65
N THR A 83 -1.20 -7.35 -10.92
CA THR A 83 -0.22 -7.90 -9.97
C THR A 83 0.58 -6.83 -9.21
N LEU A 84 0.46 -5.54 -9.57
CA LEU A 84 1.21 -4.44 -8.95
C LEU A 84 0.36 -3.72 -7.89
N MET A 85 0.93 -3.47 -6.71
CA MET A 85 0.34 -2.58 -5.70
C MET A 85 0.75 -1.14 -6.02
N VAL A 86 -0.19 -0.34 -6.51
CA VAL A 86 0.05 1.04 -6.92
C VAL A 86 -0.52 1.98 -5.84
N PRO A 87 0.31 2.80 -5.18
CA PRO A 87 -0.16 3.83 -4.27
C PRO A 87 -1.20 4.71 -4.98
N ARG A 88 -2.29 5.03 -4.29
CA ARG A 88 -3.38 5.89 -4.75
C ARG A 88 -2.85 7.22 -5.32
N PHE A 89 -1.76 7.72 -4.75
CA PHE A 89 -1.08 8.94 -5.19
C PHE A 89 -0.47 8.85 -6.59
N VAL A 90 -0.11 7.66 -7.10
CA VAL A 90 0.40 7.51 -8.48
C VAL A 90 -0.69 7.86 -9.50
N MET A 91 -1.94 7.49 -9.24
CA MET A 91 -3.05 7.85 -10.12
C MET A 91 -3.24 9.37 -10.18
N TYR A 92 -3.16 10.05 -9.04
CA TYR A 92 -3.21 11.51 -8.99
C TYR A 92 -1.99 12.14 -9.67
N ALA A 93 -0.79 11.63 -9.41
CA ALA A 93 0.43 12.12 -10.03
C ALA A 93 0.37 12.03 -11.57
N VAL A 94 -0.07 10.90 -12.12
CA VAL A 94 -0.24 10.73 -13.57
C VAL A 94 -1.32 11.66 -14.13
N PHE A 95 -2.46 11.81 -13.45
CA PHE A 95 -3.50 12.74 -13.89
C PHE A 95 -2.97 14.18 -13.94
N PHE A 96 -2.29 14.63 -12.88
CA PHE A 96 -1.74 15.96 -12.78
C PHE A 96 -0.60 16.20 -13.79
N THR A 97 0.28 15.23 -14.05
CA THR A 97 1.32 15.38 -15.09
C THR A 97 0.71 15.51 -16.47
N VAL A 98 -0.22 14.63 -16.84
CA VAL A 98 -0.90 14.68 -18.15
C VAL A 98 -1.64 15.99 -18.32
N PHE A 99 -2.35 16.44 -17.28
CA PHE A 99 -3.08 17.70 -17.31
C PHE A 99 -2.14 18.92 -17.41
N THR A 100 -1.01 18.91 -16.70
CA THR A 100 0.01 19.96 -16.80
C THR A 100 0.59 20.04 -18.21
N VAL A 101 0.96 18.91 -18.80
CA VAL A 101 1.50 18.86 -20.17
C VAL A 101 0.45 19.32 -21.18
N TYR A 102 -0.80 18.87 -21.04
CA TYR A 102 -1.90 19.28 -21.92
C TYR A 102 -2.13 20.79 -21.89
N ILE A 103 -2.22 21.38 -20.69
CA ILE A 103 -2.36 22.84 -20.53
C ILE A 103 -1.12 23.57 -21.09
N ALA A 104 0.09 23.06 -20.87
CA ALA A 104 1.31 23.68 -21.39
C ALA A 104 1.34 23.72 -22.92
N VAL A 105 0.94 22.64 -23.59
CA VAL A 105 0.90 22.56 -25.06
C VAL A 105 -0.16 23.50 -25.64
N ILE A 106 -1.37 23.51 -25.08
CA ILE A 106 -2.48 24.36 -25.59
C ILE A 106 -2.22 25.84 -25.33
N SER A 107 -1.61 26.17 -24.19
CA SER A 107 -1.38 27.55 -23.79
C SER A 107 -0.06 28.14 -24.32
N ALA A 108 0.77 27.34 -25.01
CA ALA A 108 2.00 27.79 -25.65
C ALA A 108 1.89 29.10 -26.46
N PRO A 109 0.86 29.33 -27.31
CA PRO A 109 0.75 30.57 -28.08
C PRO A 109 0.37 31.82 -27.26
N ILE A 110 -0.21 31.64 -26.07
CA ILE A 110 -0.65 32.74 -25.19
C ILE A 110 0.20 32.85 -23.91
N PHE A 111 1.25 32.04 -23.80
CA PHE A 111 2.02 31.83 -22.59
C PHE A 111 2.66 33.13 -22.06
N THR A 112 3.17 33.99 -22.96
CA THR A 112 3.78 35.28 -22.60
C THR A 112 2.77 36.41 -22.45
N SER A 113 1.56 36.25 -22.99
CA SER A 113 0.54 37.29 -23.04
C SER A 113 -0.39 37.27 -21.82
N VAL A 114 -0.54 36.11 -21.17
CA VAL A 114 -1.49 35.91 -20.06
C VAL A 114 -0.74 35.40 -18.82
N PRO A 115 -0.36 36.29 -17.89
CA PRO A 115 0.41 35.91 -16.69
C PRO A 115 -0.26 34.83 -15.82
N VAL A 116 -1.59 34.73 -15.87
CA VAL A 116 -2.38 33.72 -15.14
C VAL A 116 -2.06 32.30 -15.63
N VAL A 117 -1.69 32.12 -16.89
CA VAL A 117 -1.28 30.81 -17.45
C VAL A 117 0.00 30.32 -16.79
N VAL A 118 0.97 31.21 -16.59
CA VAL A 118 2.25 30.87 -15.93
C VAL A 118 1.99 30.47 -14.48
N LEU A 119 1.16 31.22 -13.74
CA LEU A 119 0.78 30.89 -12.37
C LEU A 119 0.11 29.51 -12.28
N LEU A 120 -0.83 29.21 -13.18
CA LEU A 120 -1.53 27.92 -13.23
C LEU A 120 -0.55 26.77 -13.47
N LEU A 121 0.38 26.92 -14.42
CA LEU A 121 1.38 25.89 -14.72
C LEU A 121 2.34 25.64 -13.56
N VAL A 122 2.74 26.69 -12.82
CA VAL A 122 3.58 26.55 -11.63
C VAL A 122 2.83 25.78 -10.52
N LEU A 123 1.55 26.09 -10.28
CA LEU A 123 0.72 25.38 -9.30
C LEU A 123 0.46 23.91 -9.68
N LEU A 124 0.23 23.65 -10.96
CA LEU A 124 0.05 22.31 -11.50
C LEU A 124 1.32 21.47 -11.40
N ALA A 125 2.47 22.06 -11.76
CA ALA A 125 3.77 21.42 -11.64
C ALA A 125 4.15 21.14 -10.18
N SER A 126 3.92 22.07 -9.26
CA SER A 126 4.21 21.86 -7.83
C SER A 126 3.33 20.77 -7.23
N SER A 127 2.03 20.75 -7.57
CA SER A 127 1.11 19.68 -7.15
C SER A 127 1.56 18.31 -7.66
N SER A 128 1.98 18.24 -8.92
CA SER A 128 2.50 17.00 -9.50
C SER A 128 3.77 16.51 -8.79
N ILE A 129 4.68 17.41 -8.42
CA ILE A 129 5.90 17.05 -7.67
C ILE A 129 5.55 16.49 -6.29
N ILE A 130 4.62 17.13 -5.58
CA ILE A 130 4.16 16.67 -4.26
C ILE A 130 3.55 15.27 -4.37
N PHE A 131 2.70 15.02 -5.36
CA PHE A 131 2.09 13.69 -5.53
C PHE A 131 3.09 12.60 -5.90
N TRP A 132 4.11 12.91 -6.71
CA TRP A 132 5.19 11.96 -6.99
C TRP A 132 6.04 11.66 -5.76
N TYR A 133 6.30 12.68 -4.93
CA TYR A 133 7.01 12.51 -3.66
C TYR A 133 6.24 11.58 -2.71
N GLU A 134 4.94 11.85 -2.49
CA GLU A 134 4.06 11.01 -1.67
C GLU A 134 3.92 9.59 -2.23
N ALA A 135 3.85 9.44 -3.56
CA ALA A 135 3.82 8.13 -4.21
C ALA A 135 5.12 7.33 -3.96
N GLN A 136 6.28 7.99 -4.02
CA GLN A 136 7.57 7.37 -3.77
C GLN A 136 7.72 6.97 -2.29
N GLU A 137 7.29 7.82 -1.37
CA GLU A 137 7.29 7.55 0.07
C GLU A 137 6.34 6.38 0.41
N ALA A 138 5.17 6.34 -0.22
CA ALA A 138 4.23 5.22 -0.11
C ALA A 138 4.83 3.91 -0.65
N TRP A 139 5.59 3.95 -1.75
CA TRP A 139 6.31 2.78 -2.27
C TRP A 139 7.44 2.30 -1.37
N ARG A 140 8.16 3.21 -0.71
CA ARG A 140 9.19 2.85 0.27
C ARG A 140 8.59 2.26 1.55
N SER A 141 7.42 2.77 1.95
CA SER A 141 6.66 2.27 3.09
C SER A 141 5.90 0.98 2.79
N ALA A 142 5.78 0.60 1.51
CA ALA A 142 5.12 -0.63 1.10
C ALA A 142 5.96 -1.83 1.59
N PRO A 143 5.35 -2.77 2.34
CA PRO A 143 6.05 -3.94 2.84
C PRO A 143 6.45 -4.82 1.65
N GLN A 144 7.74 -4.94 1.38
CA GLN A 144 8.25 -5.87 0.38
C GLN A 144 8.05 -7.32 0.88
N PRO A 145 7.66 -8.26 -0.01
CA PRO A 145 7.42 -9.66 0.34
C PRO A 145 8.67 -10.37 0.90
#